data_AF-A0A6J4IGB4-F1
#
_entry.id   AF-A0A6J4IGB4-F1
#
_cell.length_a   1.000
_cell.length_b   1.000
_cell.length_c   1.000
_cell.angle_alpha   90.00
_cell.angle_beta   90.00
_cell.angle_gamma   90.00
#
_symmetry.space_group_name_H-M   'P 1'
#
loop_
_entity.id
_entity.type
_entity.pdbx_description
1 polymer ?
#
loop_
_entity_poly.entity_id
_entity_poly.type
_entity_poly.pdbx_seq_one_letter_code
_entity_poly.pdbx_strand_id
1 'polypeptide(L)'
;MDQDTADRRTATTAETFDARILYASSNGDRWLLVREHGAGRVFVRHEPNRASGGRAAVFEIGDFLSRGGHGPEHQALLHLIGTLVGGGAGAEAQAAG
;
A
#
# COMPACT_ATOMS: atom_id res chain seq x y z
N MET A 1 -40.64 -14.53 26.54
CA MET A 1 -40.01 -15.86 26.61
C MET A 1 -38.92 -15.87 25.57
N ASP A 2 -37.77 -15.34 25.99
CA ASP A 2 -36.47 -15.48 25.38
C ASP A 2 -36.11 -16.97 25.24
N GLN A 3 -35.60 -17.35 24.07
CA GLN A 3 -34.27 -17.96 23.88
C GLN A 3 -33.90 -17.71 22.39
N ASP A 4 -32.89 -16.92 22.06
CA ASP A 4 -31.46 -17.04 22.37
C ASP A 4 -30.72 -18.00 21.42
N THR A 5 -29.66 -17.44 20.84
CA THR A 5 -28.46 -18.09 20.32
C THR A 5 -28.59 -19.04 19.12
N ALA A 6 -28.36 -18.48 17.93
CA ALA A 6 -27.22 -18.86 17.07
C ALA A 6 -27.51 -18.58 15.59
N ASP A 7 -27.58 -17.31 15.19
CA ASP A 7 -27.02 -16.99 13.88
C ASP A 7 -26.29 -15.65 13.88
N ARG A 8 -25.43 -15.49 14.88
CA ARG A 8 -24.30 -14.58 14.78
C ARG A 8 -23.22 -15.27 13.93
N ARG A 9 -23.52 -15.55 12.66
CA ARG A 9 -22.48 -15.83 11.66
C ARG A 9 -21.80 -14.50 11.38
N THR A 10 -20.79 -14.21 12.21
CA THR A 10 -19.63 -13.36 11.92
C THR A 10 -19.63 -12.77 10.52
N ALA A 11 -20.25 -11.60 10.37
CA ALA A 11 -19.84 -10.67 9.35
C ALA A 11 -18.43 -10.19 9.76
N THR A 12 -17.41 -10.96 9.39
CA THR A 12 -16.05 -10.45 9.29
C THR A 12 -16.16 -9.23 8.40
N THR A 13 -16.00 -8.04 8.98
CA THR A 13 -15.90 -6.78 8.24
C THR A 13 -15.01 -7.04 7.03
N ALA A 14 -15.54 -6.90 5.82
CA ALA A 14 -14.73 -7.05 4.63
C ALA A 14 -13.65 -5.97 4.71
N GLU A 15 -12.43 -6.37 5.08
CA GLU A 15 -11.28 -5.49 5.16
C GLU A 15 -11.12 -4.86 3.78
N THR A 16 -11.51 -3.60 3.68
CA THR A 16 -11.38 -2.83 2.45
C THR A 16 -9.93 -2.36 2.41
N PHE A 17 -9.28 -2.55 1.26
CA PHE A 17 -7.91 -2.11 1.04
C PHE A 17 -7.84 -1.17 -0.15
N ASP A 18 -7.09 -0.08 -0.01
CA ASP A 18 -6.59 0.68 -1.15
C ASP A 18 -5.17 0.20 -1.47
N ALA A 19 -4.83 0.15 -2.76
CA ALA A 19 -3.48 -0.20 -3.18
C ALA A 19 -3.01 0.70 -4.33
N ARG A 20 -1.74 1.11 -4.26
CA ARG A 20 -1.04 1.84 -5.31
C ARG A 20 0.23 1.10 -5.69
N ILE A 21 0.46 0.87 -6.99
CA ILE A 21 1.73 0.33 -7.47
C ILE A 21 2.82 1.39 -7.27
N LEU A 22 3.89 1.00 -6.58
CA LEU A 22 5.12 1.79 -6.43
C LEU A 22 6.07 1.51 -7.59
N TYR A 23 6.28 0.22 -7.87
CA TYR A 23 7.22 -0.23 -8.89
C TYR A 23 6.77 -1.58 -9.48
N ALA A 24 7.00 -1.74 -10.77
CA ALA A 24 6.84 -3.00 -11.48
C ALA A 24 8.11 -3.26 -12.29
N SER A 25 8.79 -4.36 -11.98
CA SER A 25 10.01 -4.76 -12.69
C SER A 25 9.68 -5.43 -14.02
N SER A 26 10.66 -5.48 -14.92
CA SER A 26 10.53 -6.10 -16.24
C SER A 26 10.26 -7.61 -16.18
N ASN A 27 10.70 -8.29 -15.11
CA ASN A 27 10.42 -9.71 -14.87
C ASN A 27 9.02 -9.96 -14.29
N GLY A 28 8.23 -8.91 -14.01
CA GLY A 28 6.84 -9.00 -13.58
C GLY A 28 6.62 -9.00 -12.06
N ASP A 29 7.64 -8.72 -11.25
CA ASP A 29 7.44 -8.47 -9.83
C ASP A 29 6.78 -7.10 -9.63
N ARG A 30 5.85 -7.02 -8.68
CA ARG A 30 5.13 -5.78 -8.36
C ARG A 30 5.31 -5.44 -6.89
N TRP A 31 5.51 -4.16 -6.63
CA TRP A 31 5.61 -3.60 -5.29
C TRP A 31 4.48 -2.60 -5.12
N LEU A 32 3.65 -2.78 -4.09
CA LEU A 32 2.47 -1.98 -3.83
C LEU A 32 2.55 -1.34 -2.45
N LEU A 33 2.12 -0.07 -2.35
CA LEU A 33 1.74 0.55 -1.09
C LEU A 33 0.26 0.23 -0.83
N VAL A 34 -0.04 -0.35 0.32
CA VAL A 34 -1.40 -0.80 0.68
C VAL A 34 -1.84 -0.10 1.95
N ARG A 35 -3.10 0.36 1.98
CA ARG A 35 -3.78 0.90 3.16
C ARG A 35 -4.97 0.02 3.51
N GLU A 36 -5.03 -0.43 4.75
CA GLU A 36 -6.16 -1.14 5.35
C GLU A 36 -7.11 -0.12 5.98
N HIS A 37 -8.37 -0.08 5.53
CA HIS A 37 -9.33 0.94 6.01
C HIS A 37 -9.76 0.72 7.46
N GLY A 38 -9.88 -0.54 7.91
CA GLY A 38 -10.34 -0.87 9.26
C GLY A 38 -9.32 -0.51 10.35
N ALA A 39 -8.07 -0.94 10.16
CA ALA A 39 -6.99 -0.70 11.12
C ALA A 39 -6.21 0.61 10.87
N GLY A 40 -6.41 1.25 9.71
CA GLY A 40 -5.56 2.36 9.26
C GLY A 40 -4.11 1.96 8.96
N ARG A 41 -3.82 0.65 8.96
CA ARG A 41 -2.47 0.11 8.77
C ARG A 41 -2.02 0.36 7.33
N VAL A 42 -0.76 0.78 7.18
CA VAL A 42 -0.13 1.02 5.88
C VAL A 42 1.14 0.20 5.78
N PHE A 43 1.28 -0.58 4.70
CA PHE A 43 2.41 -1.49 4.50
C PHE A 43 2.77 -1.61 3.02
N VAL A 44 3.96 -2.16 2.74
CA VAL A 44 4.39 -2.52 1.38
C VAL A 44 4.11 -4.00 1.14
N ARG A 45 3.50 -4.33 0.00
CA ARG A 45 3.32 -5.71 -0.46
C ARG A 45 4.16 -5.97 -1.70
N HIS A 46 4.99 -7.00 -1.63
CA HIS A 46 5.66 -7.59 -2.78
C HIS A 46 4.80 -8.71 -3.35
N GLU A 47 4.52 -8.63 -4.64
CA GLU A 47 3.86 -9.65 -5.43
C GLU A 47 4.83 -10.15 -6.49
N PRO A 48 5.46 -11.32 -6.29
CA PRO A 48 6.39 -11.85 -7.26
C PRO A 48 5.67 -12.26 -8.54
N ASN A 49 6.41 -12.28 -9.64
CA ASN A 49 5.90 -12.74 -10.92
C ASN A 49 5.39 -14.20 -10.82
N ARG A 50 4.31 -14.52 -11.53
CA ARG A 50 3.68 -15.86 -11.48
C ARG A 50 4.64 -17.00 -11.83
N ALA A 51 5.61 -16.75 -12.71
CA ALA A 51 6.55 -17.76 -13.17
C ALA A 51 7.56 -18.18 -12.08
N SER A 52 7.84 -17.30 -11.12
CA SER A 52 8.77 -17.57 -10.02
C SER A 52 8.25 -18.54 -8.96
N GLY A 53 6.93 -18.79 -8.93
CA GLY A 53 6.29 -19.56 -7.85
C GLY A 53 6.43 -18.92 -6.46
N GLY A 54 6.91 -17.68 -6.37
CA GLY A 54 7.12 -16.97 -5.12
C GLY A 54 5.82 -16.66 -4.39
N ARG A 55 5.91 -16.50 -3.06
CA ARG A 55 4.78 -16.04 -2.24
C ARG A 55 4.82 -14.53 -2.10
N ALA A 56 3.64 -13.92 -2.07
CA ALA A 56 3.52 -12.52 -1.70
C ALA A 56 4.10 -12.29 -0.30
N ALA A 57 4.83 -11.20 -0.13
CA ALA A 57 5.43 -10.80 1.13
C ALA A 57 4.94 -9.41 1.54
N VAL A 58 4.78 -9.19 2.84
CA VAL A 58 4.35 -7.92 3.42
C VAL A 58 5.46 -7.36 4.29
N PHE A 59 5.68 -6.06 4.19
CA PHE A 59 6.69 -5.32 4.93
C PHE A 59 6.05 -4.09 5.56
N GLU A 60 6.24 -3.89 6.87
CA GLU A 60 5.95 -2.60 7.49
C GLU A 60 6.80 -1.51 6.84
N ILE A 61 6.30 -0.27 6.79
CA ILE A 61 6.98 0.82 6.09
C ILE A 61 8.39 1.06 6.67
N GLY A 62 8.52 1.06 8.00
CA GLY A 62 9.82 1.23 8.68
C GLY A 62 10.79 0.10 8.37
N ASP A 63 10.32 -1.15 8.40
CA ASP A 63 11.12 -2.32 8.06
C ASP A 63 11.56 -2.30 6.60
N PHE A 64 10.66 -1.94 5.69
CA PHE A 64 10.95 -1.84 4.28
C PHE A 64 12.05 -0.80 4.01
N LEU A 65 11.92 0.39 4.58
CA LEU A 65 12.90 1.48 4.42
C LEU A 65 14.25 1.20 5.10
N SER A 66 14.26 0.42 6.18
CA SER A 66 15.49 0.12 6.95
C SER A 66 16.27 -1.08 6.45
N ARG A 67 15.65 -2.00 5.69
CA ARG A 67 16.26 -3.27 5.25
C ARG A 67 17.56 -3.15 4.42
N GLY A 68 17.94 -1.94 4.01
CA GLY A 68 19.11 -1.73 3.16
C GLY A 68 18.82 -2.21 1.74
N GLY A 69 19.15 -1.37 0.77
CA GLY A 69 18.68 -1.53 -0.61
C GLY A 69 18.14 -0.20 -1.07
N HIS A 70 18.87 0.46 -1.95
CA HIS A 70 18.40 1.67 -2.62
C HIS A 70 17.80 1.28 -3.98
N GLY A 71 17.04 0.18 -3.97
CA GLY A 71 16.41 -0.38 -5.17
C GLY A 71 15.35 0.57 -5.72
N PRO A 72 14.92 0.38 -6.97
CA PRO A 72 13.88 1.19 -7.59
C PRO A 72 12.58 1.26 -6.77
N GLU A 73 12.22 0.18 -6.08
CA GLU A 73 11.06 0.10 -5.20
C GLU A 73 11.16 1.02 -3.97
N HIS A 74 12.35 1.12 -3.36
CA HIS A 74 12.62 2.04 -2.24
C HIS A 74 12.59 3.49 -2.72
N GLN A 75 13.24 3.75 -3.86
CA GLN A 75 13.26 5.09 -4.47
C GLN A 75 11.85 5.55 -4.84
N ALA A 76 11.01 4.67 -5.36
CA ALA A 76 9.62 4.99 -5.71
C ALA A 76 8.79 5.37 -4.47
N LEU A 77 8.95 4.66 -3.34
CA LEU A 77 8.29 5.02 -2.09
C LEU A 77 8.78 6.37 -1.55
N LEU A 78 10.10 6.59 -1.53
CA LEU A 78 10.68 7.85 -1.10
C LEU A 78 10.25 9.03 -1.99
N HIS A 79 10.17 8.81 -3.29
CA HIS A 79 9.65 9.81 -4.23
C HIS A 79 8.19 10.15 -3.93
N LEU A 80 7.34 9.13 -3.73
CA LEU A 80 5.95 9.33 -3.33
C LEU A 80 5.83 10.15 -2.04
N ILE A 81 6.62 9.83 -1.02
CA ILE A 81 6.65 10.60 0.23
C ILE A 81 7.14 12.04 -0.03
N GLY A 82 8.14 12.21 -0.88
CA GLY A 82 8.65 13.53 -1.28
C GLY A 82 7.61 14.42 -1.94
N THR A 83 6.65 13.85 -2.68
CA THR A 83 5.55 14.64 -3.28
C THR A 83 4.67 15.34 -2.24
N LEU A 84 4.66 14.86 -0.99
CA LEU A 84 3.88 15.45 0.10
C LEU A 84 4.46 16.79 0.57
N VAL A 85 5.76 17.05 0.32
CA VAL A 85 6.46 18.25 0.79
C VAL A 85 6.12 19.50 -0.04
N GLY A 86 5.49 19.35 -1.21
CA GLY A 86 5.09 20.47 -2.10
C GLY A 86 3.59 20.69 -2.27
N GLY A 87 2.73 19.92 -1.60
CA GLY A 87 1.29 19.84 -1.88
C GLY A 87 0.41 20.90 -1.23
N GLY A 88 0.89 22.15 -1.08
CA GLY A 88 0.13 23.25 -0.46
C GLY A 88 -0.02 24.52 -1.31
N ALA A 89 0.65 24.65 -2.46
CA ALA A 89 0.54 25.85 -3.30
C ALA A 89 0.85 25.52 -4.77
N GLY A 90 -0.19 25.20 -5.53
CA GLY A 90 -0.06 24.94 -6.96
C GLY A 90 -1.38 24.94 -7.73
N ALA A 91 -2.41 25.62 -7.20
CA ALA A 91 -3.72 25.70 -7.82
C ALA A 91 -4.18 27.13 -8.20
N GLU A 92 -3.42 28.20 -7.89
CA GLU A 92 -3.95 29.58 -8.09
C GLU A 92 -3.06 30.58 -8.87
N ALA A 93 -1.92 30.20 -9.45
CA ALA A 93 -1.04 31.16 -10.14
C ALA A 93 -0.80 30.86 -11.63
N GLN A 94 -1.86 30.54 -12.39
CA GLN A 94 -1.85 30.50 -13.87
C GLN A 94 -3.13 31.05 -14.51
N ALA A 95 -3.79 32.01 -13.85
CA ALA A 95 -4.90 32.78 -14.42
C ALA A 95 -4.73 34.29 -14.14
N ALA A 96 -3.58 34.86 -14.51
CA ALA A 96 -3.41 36.29 -14.73
C ALA A 96 -2.06 36.52 -15.45
N GLY A 97 -2.12 36.90 -16.72
CA GLY A 97 -0.95 37.22 -17.55
C GLY A 97 -1.29 37.13 -19.03
#